data_AF-A0A0S8E8T2-F1
#
_entry.id   AF-A0A0S8E8T2-F1
#
_cell.length_a   1.000
_cell.length_b   1.000
_cell.length_c   1.000
_cell.angle_alpha   90.00
_cell.angle_beta   90.00
_cell.angle_gamma   90.00
#
_symmetry.space_group_name_H-M   'P 1'
#
loop_
_entity.id
_entity.type
_entity.pdbx_description
1 polymer ?
#
loop_
_entity_poly.entity_id
_entity_poly.type
_entity_poly.pdbx_seq_one_letter_code
_entity_poly.pdbx_strand_id
1 'polypeptide(L)' 'MKSIDMKSLIIGLLLGLCAVFAAGAVSGGKNRVGRYRLFGTANGSSCMVLDSQTGQVWYRYNSTSGFDWGSPDEWKKK' A
#
# COMPACT_ATOMS: atom_id res chain seq x y z
N MET A 1 -23.81 -18.42 37.57
CA MET A 1 -22.93 -17.84 36.52
C MET A 1 -22.42 -18.98 35.67
N LYS A 2 -22.71 -19.00 34.36
CA LYS A 2 -22.13 -19.99 33.45
C LYS A 2 -20.65 -19.67 33.29
N SER A 3 -19.78 -20.58 33.70
CA SER A 3 -18.34 -20.49 33.49
C SER A 3 -18.06 -20.65 32.00
N ILE A 4 -17.35 -19.68 31.42
CA ILE A 4 -16.86 -19.80 30.06
C ILE A 4 -15.70 -20.79 30.07
N ASP A 5 -15.80 -21.86 29.29
CA ASP A 5 -14.72 -22.83 29.13
C ASP A 5 -13.59 -22.21 28.31
N MET A 6 -12.41 -22.10 28.91
CA MET A 6 -11.22 -21.52 28.30
C MET A 6 -10.82 -22.25 27.02
N LYS A 7 -11.11 -23.56 26.91
CA LYS A 7 -10.85 -24.34 25.69
C LYS A 7 -11.72 -23.86 24.53
N SER A 8 -13.00 -23.58 24.80
CA SER A 8 -13.93 -23.03 23.80
C SER A 8 -13.51 -21.63 23.36
N LEU A 9 -12.97 -20.82 24.27
CA LEU A 9 -12.46 -19.49 23.94
C LEU A 9 -11.25 -19.57 23.00
N ILE A 10 -10.31 -20.49 23.26
CA ILE A 10 -9.14 -20.71 22.40
C ILE A 10 -9.55 -21.20 21.01
N ILE A 11 -10.48 -22.17 20.94
CA ILE A 11 -10.99 -22.69 19.66
C ILE A 11 -11.70 -21.58 18.87
N GLY A 12 -12.54 -20.78 19.52
CA GLY A 12 -13.21 -19.64 18.88
C GLY A 12 -12.22 -18.60 18.35
N LEU A 13 -11.18 -18.27 19.12
CA LEU A 13 -10.12 -17.35 18.71
C LEU A 13 -9.36 -17.87 17.50
N LEU A 14 -8.97 -19.15 17.49
CA LEU A 14 -8.25 -19.77 16.37
C LEU A 14 -9.09 -19.78 15.09
N LEU A 15 -10.37 -20.14 15.18
CA LEU A 15 -11.27 -20.12 14.04
C LEU A 15 -11.47 -18.71 13.49
N GLY A 16 -11.63 -17.71 14.38
CA GLY A 16 -11.69 -16.31 13.99
C GLY A 16 -10.41 -15.84 13.29
N LEU A 17 -9.25 -16.22 13.82
CA LEU A 17 -7.94 -15.88 13.25
C LEU A 17 -7.77 -16.51 11.86
N CYS A 18 -8.12 -17.78 11.69
CA CYS A 18 -8.10 -18.46 10.39
C CYS A 18 -8.99 -17.75 9.35
N ALA A 19 -10.19 -17.32 9.73
CA ALA A 19 -11.09 -16.61 8.83
C ALA A 19 -10.50 -15.26 8.39
N VAL A 20 -9.88 -14.51 9.31
CA VAL A 20 -9.22 -13.24 8.99
C VAL A 20 -8.01 -13.44 8.07
N PHE A 21 -7.19 -14.46 8.31
CA PHE A 21 -6.06 -14.78 7.44
C PHE A 21 -6.50 -15.22 6.04
N ALA A 22 -7.54 -16.05 5.94
CA ALA A 22 -8.09 -16.48 4.64
C ALA A 22 -8.64 -15.29 3.84
N ALA A 23 -9.37 -14.38 4.48
CA ALA A 23 -9.84 -13.15 3.84
C ALA A 23 -8.69 -12.23 3.41
N GLY A 24 -7.65 -12.09 4.24
CA GLY A 24 -6.45 -11.32 3.93
C GLY A 24 -5.67 -11.89 2.74
N ALA A 25 -5.53 -13.22 2.65
CA ALA A 25 -4.81 -13.88 1.55
C ALA A 25 -5.50 -13.70 0.19
N VAL A 26 -6.82 -13.77 0.14
CA VAL A 26 -7.61 -13.54 -1.09
C VAL A 26 -7.53 -12.08 -1.56
N SER A 27 -7.25 -11.14 -0.67
CA SER A 27 -7.15 -9.72 -1.01
C SER A 27 -5.85 -9.32 -1.75
N GLY A 28 -4.81 -10.18 -1.74
CA GLY A 28 -3.49 -9.87 -2.29
C GLY A 28 -3.35 -10.02 -3.81
N GLY A 29 -4.31 -10.66 -4.48
CA GLY A 29 -4.25 -11.02 -5.90
C GLY A 29 -5.11 -10.12 -6.78
N LYS A 30 -4.82 -8.82 -6.88
CA LYS A 30 -5.42 -7.95 -7.90
C LYS A 30 -4.32 -7.37 -8.77
N ASN A 31 -4.48 -7.56 -10.09
CA ASN A 31 -3.59 -7.06 -11.15
C ASN A 31 -3.00 -5.70 -10.78
N ARG A 32 -1.67 -5.64 -10.65
CA ARG A 32 -0.90 -4.43 -10.32
C ARG A 32 -0.85 -3.41 -11.47
N VAL A 33 -1.43 -3.76 -12.62
CA VAL A 33 -1.54 -2.89 -13.79
C VAL A 33 -2.42 -1.70 -13.42
N GLY A 34 -1.87 -0.49 -13.53
CA GLY A 34 -2.55 0.75 -13.15
C GLY A 34 -2.49 1.11 -11.66
N ARG A 35 -1.78 0.32 -10.83
CA ARG A 35 -1.59 0.64 -9.41
C ARG A 35 -0.88 1.99 -9.24
N TYR A 36 0.20 2.18 -9.97
CA TYR A 36 0.98 3.41 -9.97
C TYR A 36 0.56 4.29 -11.14
N ARG A 37 0.13 5.51 -10.85
CA ARG A 37 -0.19 6.54 -11.86
C ARG A 37 0.81 7.68 -11.79
N LEU A 38 1.37 8.03 -12.94
CA LEU A 38 2.29 9.15 -13.10
C LEU A 38 1.50 10.40 -13.49
N PHE A 39 1.74 11.50 -12.79
CA PHE A 39 1.21 12.81 -13.13
C PHE A 39 2.39 13.76 -13.39
N GLY A 40 2.39 14.38 -14.57
CA GLY A 40 3.24 15.52 -14.87
C GLY A 40 2.63 16.79 -14.31
N THR A 41 3.46 17.69 -13.80
CA THR A 41 3.02 19.04 -13.41
C THR A 41 3.20 20.01 -14.57
N ALA A 42 2.38 21.07 -14.61
CA ALA A 42 2.34 22.02 -15.74
C ALA A 42 3.66 22.75 -16.01
N ASN A 43 4.57 22.79 -15.03
CA ASN A 43 5.90 23.40 -15.18
C ASN A 43 6.94 22.45 -15.80
N GLY A 44 6.60 21.18 -16.08
CA GLY A 44 7.51 20.18 -16.65
C GLY A 44 8.67 19.75 -15.74
N SER A 45 8.83 20.41 -14.60
CA SER A 45 9.95 20.21 -13.66
C SER A 45 9.59 19.31 -12.49
N SER A 46 8.35 18.80 -12.39
CA SER A 46 7.98 17.89 -11.30
C SER A 46 7.10 16.75 -11.79
N CYS A 47 7.35 15.57 -11.24
CA CYS A 47 6.53 14.39 -11.42
C CYS A 47 5.98 13.91 -10.08
N MET A 48 4.76 13.38 -10.11
CA MET A 48 4.12 12.74 -8.97
C MET A 48 3.75 11.31 -9.33
N VAL A 49 3.93 10.39 -8.38
CA VAL A 49 3.51 9.00 -8.49
C VAL A 49 2.46 8.75 -7.42
N LEU A 50 1.26 8.34 -7.85
CA LEU A 50 0.17 7.94 -6.96
C LEU A 50 0.07 6.42 -6.94
N ASP A 51 0.18 5.80 -5.76
CA ASP A 51 -0.26 4.43 -5.52
C ASP A 51 -1.76 4.42 -5.21
N SER A 52 -2.56 4.06 -6.21
CA SER A 52 -4.02 3.99 -6.11
C SER A 52 -4.53 2.92 -5.12
N GLN A 53 -3.68 1.98 -4.70
CA GLN A 53 -4.05 0.96 -3.73
C GLN A 53 -3.93 1.46 -2.29
N THR A 54 -2.90 2.26 -2.00
CA THR A 54 -2.60 2.74 -0.64
C THR A 54 -2.96 4.21 -0.44
N GLY A 55 -3.26 4.93 -1.52
CA GLY A 55 -3.43 6.38 -1.52
C GLY A 55 -2.13 7.16 -1.32
N GLN A 56 -0.98 6.48 -1.29
CA GLN A 56 0.32 7.12 -1.07
C GLN A 56 0.76 7.88 -2.31
N VAL A 57 1.32 9.07 -2.08
CA VAL A 57 1.85 9.93 -3.14
C VAL A 57 3.33 10.19 -2.88
N TRP A 58 4.14 9.97 -3.89
CA TRP A 58 5.53 10.40 -3.93
C TRP A 58 5.67 11.51 -4.97
N TYR A 59 6.50 12.50 -4.68
CA TYR A 59 6.78 13.59 -5.60
C TYR A 59 8.29 13.74 -5.77
N ARG A 60 8.71 14.10 -6.98
CA ARG A 60 10.08 14.48 -7.27
C ARG A 60 10.11 15.77 -8.06
N TYR A 61 11.01 16.67 -7.65
CA TYR A 61 11.34 17.89 -8.39
C TYR A 61 12.57 17.58 -9.22
N ASN A 62 12.41 17.55 -10.54
CA ASN A 62 13.50 17.42 -11.48
C ASN A 62 14.03 18.84 -11.76
N SER A 63 15.21 19.17 -11.22
CA SER A 63 15.88 20.40 -11.61
C SER A 63 16.31 20.30 -13.07
N THR A 64 16.20 21.39 -13.82
CA THR A 64 16.26 21.48 -15.29
C THR A 64 17.58 20.99 -15.94
N SER A 65 18.57 20.55 -15.18
CA SER A 65 19.82 19.98 -15.68
C SER A 65 19.75 18.44 -15.79
N GLY A 66 19.02 17.95 -16.80
CA GLY A 66 19.05 16.54 -17.20
C GLY A 66 17.85 15.71 -16.73
N PHE A 67 17.37 14.85 -17.62
CA PHE A 67 16.35 13.84 -17.35
C PHE A 67 16.95 12.73 -16.48
N ASP A 68 17.28 13.06 -15.24
CA ASP A 68 17.67 12.08 -14.24
C ASP A 68 16.40 11.49 -13.62
N TRP A 69 16.25 10.16 -13.63
CA TRP A 69 15.11 9.46 -13.00
C TRP A 69 15.28 9.29 -11.49
N GLY A 70 16.47 9.61 -10.96
CA GLY A 70 16.76 9.62 -9.54
C GLY A 70 16.90 8.25 -8.94
N SER A 71 17.74 8.18 -7.93
CA SER A 71 17.81 7.00 -7.08
C SER A 71 16.60 6.99 -6.12
N PRO A 72 16.02 5.82 -5.78
CA PRO A 72 14.79 5.71 -4.98
C PRO A 72 14.80 6.48 -3.65
N ASP A 73 15.96 6.74 -3.08
CA ASP A 73 16.23 7.51 -1.85
C ASP A 73 15.90 8.99 -1.95
N GLU A 74 15.79 9.55 -3.16
CA GLU A 74 15.43 10.95 -3.36
C GLU A 74 13.92 11.22 -3.34
N TRP A 75 13.10 10.17 -3.34
CA TRP A 75 11.64 10.29 -3.34
C TRP A 75 11.14 10.62 -1.93
N LYS A 76 10.72 11.86 -1.74
CA LYS A 76 10.14 12.29 -0.47
C LYS A 76 8.68 11.85 -0.39
N LYS A 77 8.36 11.10 0.67
CA LYS A 77 6.99 10.73 1.03
C LYS A 77 6.31 11.94 1.66
N LYS A 78 5.12 12.28 1.19
CA LYS A 78 4.28 13.31 1.79
C LYS A 78 3.20 12.69 2.67
#